data_AF-A0A0R2AXL6-F1
#
_entry.id   AF-A0A0R2AXL6-F1
#
_cell.length_a   1.000
_cell.length_b   1.000
_cell.length_c   1.000
_cell.angle_alpha   90.00
_cell.angle_beta   90.00
_cell.angle_gamma   90.00
#
_symmetry.space_group_name_H-M   'P 1'
#
loop_
_entity.id
_entity.type
_entity.pdbx_description
1 polymer ?
#
loop_
_entity_poly.entity_id
_entity_poly.type
_entity_poly.pdbx_seq_one_letter_code
_entity_poly.pdbx_strand_id
1 'polypeptide(L)'
;MKTLRDEETGELTTEIAYTSGGQIRTQVIDADSLQGPQVARLSRFGVVIDPYNMRELSMYLQQARDQAVELVQYVSPGWHTTESGALVYRLASMNEPIDEGSKLVGEYLGDFDLSPYGTLGDWINNVKWLIQGRTNLEIALGVAFATIIAGYDAVQNTSLDIGGAAIAFVGPSSSGKSSALMAMLSVFGQPSNTKAGSLFLGFNSTQNAMVNSLSGNYGVGIGYDDIGGNIESTRFDQLIYSIGNGAEKRRLSSDPTLKGGSHFATWVYFTGEVSLGERLSTSSGLFVRLLEFQLPFTENAEHAQAIKTAFSNTYGTAALPFANYLQSLSLEQVRQKFAEAMAVFGTPEAYSPTIGRVQTKVAVILMAIRMYSELFTIDVDEQAIMDVLWNQFQGLALKADVATQSYAAITNWLSDNWTDFENTSPEKPNAYGWVQHIKGVQYVMIYQPQFDSLLEELNLPDATTVLTAFKNVGMSKYESQRLYFRYGASKIIVAAIDMTKEVKSIG
;
A
#
# COMPACT_ATOMS: atom_id res chain seq x y z
N MET A 1 16.11 13.93 -33.90
CA MET A 1 16.71 14.51 -32.70
C MET A 1 15.61 14.67 -31.67
N LYS A 2 15.90 14.42 -30.40
CA LYS A 2 14.98 14.64 -29.29
C LYS A 2 15.72 15.39 -28.19
N THR A 3 15.03 16.28 -27.49
CA THR A 3 15.56 16.89 -26.26
C THR A 3 15.05 16.06 -25.09
N LEU A 4 15.91 15.65 -24.17
CA LEU A 4 15.53 14.89 -22.98
C LEU A 4 15.76 15.80 -21.77
N ARG A 5 14.76 15.96 -20.92
CA ARG A 5 14.86 16.69 -19.65
C ARG A 5 14.67 15.73 -18.51
N ASP A 6 15.64 15.64 -17.63
CA ASP A 6 15.46 14.95 -16.35
C ASP A 6 14.58 15.81 -15.43
N GLU A 7 13.48 15.25 -14.94
CA GLU A 7 12.52 16.01 -14.12
C GLU A 7 13.07 16.42 -12.75
N GLU A 8 13.94 15.60 -12.15
CA GLU A 8 14.44 15.84 -10.79
C GLU A 8 15.55 16.89 -10.77
N THR A 9 16.44 16.83 -11.76
CA THR A 9 17.63 17.69 -11.85
C THR A 9 17.42 18.90 -12.76
N GLY A 10 16.45 18.82 -13.68
CA GLY A 10 16.26 19.81 -14.75
C GLY A 10 17.35 19.77 -15.83
N GLU A 11 18.27 18.81 -15.77
CA GLU A 11 19.36 18.68 -16.73
C GLU A 11 18.81 18.31 -18.12
N LEU A 12 19.36 18.95 -19.15
CA LEU A 12 19.01 18.71 -20.54
C LEU A 12 20.08 17.89 -21.22
N THR A 13 19.66 16.80 -21.85
CA THR A 13 20.46 16.04 -22.81
C THR A 13 19.76 16.03 -24.17
N THR A 14 20.46 15.58 -25.20
CA THR A 14 19.92 15.52 -26.56
C THR A 14 20.24 14.15 -27.16
N GLU A 15 19.21 13.46 -27.62
CA GLU A 15 19.38 12.25 -28.45
C GLU A 15 19.54 12.68 -29.92
N ILE A 16 20.71 12.40 -30.47
CA ILE A 16 21.01 12.60 -31.89
C ILE A 16 20.95 11.27 -32.64
N ALA A 17 20.35 11.29 -33.83
CA ALA A 17 20.36 10.16 -34.76
C ALA A 17 21.29 10.49 -35.92
N TYR A 18 22.17 9.56 -36.30
CA TYR A 18 23.15 9.76 -37.35
C TYR A 18 23.43 8.44 -38.08
N THR A 19 23.89 8.53 -39.33
CA THR A 19 24.26 7.36 -40.12
C THR A 19 25.75 7.07 -39.96
N SER A 20 26.10 5.85 -39.57
CA SER A 20 27.48 5.38 -39.51
C SER A 20 27.56 3.94 -40.02
N GLY A 21 28.45 3.69 -40.99
CA GLY A 21 28.57 2.37 -41.63
C GLY A 21 27.29 1.90 -42.34
N GLY A 22 26.48 2.83 -42.87
CA GLY A 22 25.22 2.51 -43.55
C GLY A 22 24.04 2.18 -42.62
N GLN A 23 24.23 2.26 -41.30
CA GLN A 23 23.17 2.05 -40.31
C GLN A 23 22.86 3.35 -39.57
N ILE A 24 21.58 3.56 -39.26
CA ILE A 24 21.17 4.64 -38.35
C ILE A 24 21.51 4.21 -36.93
N ARG A 25 22.21 5.09 -36.21
CA ARG A 25 22.55 4.93 -34.80
C ARG A 25 22.04 6.14 -34.03
N THR A 26 21.78 5.95 -32.74
CA THR A 26 21.42 7.03 -31.81
C THR A 26 22.48 7.17 -30.73
N GLN A 27 22.64 8.38 -30.22
CA GLN A 27 23.53 8.68 -29.10
C GLN A 27 22.94 9.83 -28.27
N VAL A 28 22.92 9.65 -26.96
CA VAL A 28 22.60 10.72 -26.01
C VAL A 28 23.88 11.50 -25.70
N ILE A 29 23.79 12.82 -25.75
CA ILE A 29 24.87 13.77 -25.46
C ILE A 29 24.36 14.89 -24.55
N ASP A 30 25.25 15.49 -23.78
CA ASP A 30 24.95 16.66 -22.95
C ASP A 30 24.50 17.84 -23.84
N ALA A 31 23.55 18.66 -23.39
CA ALA A 31 23.02 19.76 -24.19
C ALA A 31 24.09 20.80 -24.59
N ASP A 32 25.17 20.95 -23.81
CA ASP A 32 26.30 21.83 -24.09
C ASP A 32 27.27 21.26 -25.15
N SER A 33 27.20 19.96 -25.43
CA SER A 33 28.05 19.28 -26.43
C SER A 33 27.74 19.73 -27.86
N LEU A 34 26.61 20.40 -28.08
CA LEU A 34 26.24 21.01 -29.37
C LEU A 34 26.88 22.39 -29.61
N GLN A 35 27.60 22.95 -28.62
CA GLN A 35 28.22 24.27 -28.71
C GLN A 35 29.56 24.22 -29.46
N GLY A 36 29.61 24.90 -30.61
CA GLY A 36 30.81 25.21 -31.40
C GLY A 36 31.90 24.12 -31.42
N PRO A 37 33.03 24.29 -30.70
CA PRO A 37 34.14 23.33 -30.74
C PRO A 37 33.79 21.92 -30.22
N GLN A 38 32.79 21.81 -29.34
CA GLN A 38 32.41 20.53 -28.74
C GLN A 38 31.79 19.57 -29.76
N VAL A 39 31.20 20.09 -30.85
CA VAL A 39 30.58 19.30 -31.92
C VAL A 39 31.59 18.35 -32.59
N ALA A 40 32.88 18.72 -32.62
CA ALA A 40 33.94 17.86 -33.13
C ALA A 40 34.03 16.51 -32.37
N ARG A 41 33.60 16.46 -31.10
CA ARG A 41 33.60 15.23 -30.29
C ARG A 41 32.66 14.16 -30.84
N LEU A 42 31.66 14.52 -31.66
CA LEU A 42 30.76 13.55 -32.29
C LEU A 42 31.50 12.59 -33.25
N SER A 43 32.67 12.97 -33.74
CA SER A 43 33.54 12.09 -34.54
C SER A 43 33.89 10.77 -33.83
N ARG A 44 33.97 10.77 -32.48
CA ARG A 44 34.22 9.55 -31.68
C ARG A 44 33.15 8.48 -31.87
N PHE A 45 31.95 8.88 -32.29
CA PHE A 45 30.81 8.01 -32.54
C PHE A 45 30.68 7.58 -34.01
N GLY A 46 31.64 7.98 -34.86
CA GLY A 46 31.66 7.65 -36.29
C GLY A 46 30.92 8.66 -37.17
N VAL A 47 30.64 9.87 -36.68
CA VAL A 47 30.07 10.98 -37.46
C VAL A 47 31.20 11.64 -38.26
N VAL A 48 31.06 11.70 -39.59
CA VAL A 48 32.02 12.40 -40.45
C VAL A 48 31.72 13.89 -40.41
N ILE A 49 32.70 14.69 -39.96
CA ILE A 49 32.56 16.15 -39.84
C ILE A 49 33.64 16.81 -40.68
N ASP A 50 33.23 17.71 -41.56
CA ASP A 50 34.14 18.60 -42.27
C ASP A 50 34.59 19.74 -41.32
N PRO A 51 35.89 19.85 -41.00
CA PRO A 51 36.40 20.90 -40.12
C PRO A 51 36.05 22.32 -40.58
N TYR A 52 35.88 22.55 -41.89
CA TYR A 52 35.57 23.88 -42.44
C TYR A 52 34.12 24.32 -42.18
N ASN A 53 33.20 23.38 -41.93
CA ASN A 53 31.76 23.64 -41.75
C ASN A 53 31.28 23.44 -40.30
N MET A 54 32.21 23.41 -39.34
CA MET A 54 31.92 23.03 -37.95
C MET A 54 30.96 24.01 -37.26
N ARG A 55 31.06 25.31 -37.59
CA ARG A 55 30.20 26.35 -37.04
C ARG A 55 28.77 26.21 -37.54
N GLU A 56 28.61 25.97 -38.84
CA GLU A 56 27.34 25.79 -39.53
C GLU A 56 26.63 24.53 -39.02
N LEU A 57 27.38 23.44 -38.85
CA LEU A 57 26.86 22.20 -38.26
C LEU A 57 26.39 22.43 -36.81
N SER A 58 27.17 23.14 -35.99
CA SER A 58 26.76 23.49 -34.63
C SER A 58 25.48 24.32 -34.59
N MET A 59 25.37 25.34 -35.46
CA MET A 59 24.16 26.16 -35.56
C MET A 59 22.94 25.34 -36.02
N TYR A 60 23.14 24.47 -37.01
CA TYR A 60 22.09 23.57 -37.49
C TYR A 60 21.59 22.63 -36.39
N LEU A 61 22.48 22.00 -35.64
CA LEU A 61 22.10 21.07 -34.56
C LEU A 61 21.40 21.79 -33.41
N GLN A 62 21.82 23.01 -33.05
CA GLN A 62 21.14 23.82 -32.05
C GLN A 62 19.73 24.21 -32.51
N GLN A 63 19.58 24.69 -33.75
CA GLN A 63 18.27 25.03 -34.30
C GLN A 63 17.35 23.80 -34.42
N ALA A 64 17.91 22.64 -34.79
CA ALA A 64 17.17 21.38 -34.82
C ALA A 64 16.70 20.94 -33.43
N ARG A 65 17.51 21.19 -32.38
CA ARG A 65 17.14 20.91 -30.98
C ARG A 65 16.00 21.82 -30.53
N ASP A 66 16.05 23.11 -30.84
CA ASP A 66 15.01 24.08 -30.45
C ASP A 66 13.66 23.78 -31.12
N GLN A 67 13.66 23.05 -32.24
CA GLN A 67 12.47 22.57 -32.93
C GLN A 67 12.06 21.14 -32.52
N ALA A 68 12.92 20.42 -31.81
CA ALA A 68 12.67 19.04 -31.42
C ALA A 68 11.57 18.94 -30.36
N VAL A 69 10.92 17.77 -30.32
CA VAL A 69 10.04 17.41 -29.20
C VAL A 69 10.93 17.22 -27.97
N GLU A 70 10.52 17.84 -26.87
CA GLU A 70 11.15 17.66 -25.57
C GLU A 70 10.43 16.54 -24.82
N LEU A 71 11.20 15.55 -24.37
CA LEU A 71 10.75 14.42 -23.57
C LEU A 71 11.18 14.66 -22.13
N VAL A 72 10.20 14.65 -21.22
CA VAL A 72 10.47 14.70 -19.78
C VAL A 72 10.69 13.27 -19.30
N GLN A 73 11.87 13.02 -18.74
CA GLN A 73 12.27 11.75 -18.17
C GLN A 73 12.03 11.78 -16.66
N TYR A 74 11.34 10.76 -16.15
CA TYR A 74 10.99 10.65 -14.74
C TYR A 74 11.20 9.24 -14.22
N VAL A 75 11.47 9.13 -12.92
CA VAL A 75 11.66 7.83 -12.23
C VAL A 75 10.53 7.51 -11.24
N SER A 76 9.63 8.47 -11.01
CA SER A 76 8.53 8.36 -10.05
C SER A 76 7.21 8.03 -10.79
N PRO A 77 6.62 6.84 -10.58
CA PRO A 77 5.40 6.43 -11.28
C PRO A 77 4.11 6.81 -10.52
N GLY A 78 2.96 6.66 -11.18
CA GLY A 78 1.64 6.92 -10.60
C GLY A 78 1.20 8.38 -10.74
N TRP A 79 0.41 8.88 -9.78
CA TRP A 79 -0.12 10.24 -9.79
C TRP A 79 0.93 11.30 -9.48
N HIS A 80 1.02 12.31 -10.33
CA HIS A 80 1.91 13.46 -10.14
C HIS A 80 1.21 14.74 -10.59
N THR A 81 1.56 15.86 -9.97
CA THR A 81 1.15 17.18 -10.43
C THR A 81 2.31 17.79 -11.21
N THR A 82 2.06 18.19 -12.45
CA THR A 82 3.04 18.84 -13.33
C THR A 82 3.37 20.24 -12.83
N GLU A 83 4.41 20.87 -13.37
CA GLU A 83 4.73 22.26 -13.04
C GLU A 83 3.59 23.25 -13.35
N SER A 84 2.74 22.92 -14.33
CA SER A 84 1.56 23.73 -14.69
C SER A 84 0.40 23.58 -13.70
N GLY A 85 0.47 22.59 -12.80
CA GLY A 85 -0.63 22.22 -11.91
C GLY A 85 -1.56 21.15 -12.49
N ALA A 86 -1.29 20.62 -13.69
CA ALA A 86 -2.08 19.52 -14.25
C ALA A 86 -1.81 18.21 -13.49
N LEU A 87 -2.86 17.45 -13.22
CA LEU A 87 -2.73 16.10 -12.67
C LEU A 87 -2.46 15.11 -13.81
N VAL A 88 -1.47 14.24 -13.64
CA VAL A 88 -1.16 13.17 -14.62
C VAL A 88 -0.96 11.84 -13.91
N TYR A 89 -1.29 10.74 -14.59
CA TYR A 89 -0.99 9.38 -14.13
C TYR A 89 0.09 8.76 -15.02
N ARG A 90 1.27 8.52 -14.45
CA ARG A 90 2.51 8.19 -15.15
C ARG A 90 2.82 6.69 -15.09
N LEU A 91 3.07 6.07 -16.25
CA LEU A 91 3.55 4.70 -16.45
C LEU A 91 4.77 4.71 -17.39
N ALA A 92 4.92 3.79 -18.35
CA ALA A 92 6.12 3.74 -19.22
C ALA A 92 6.29 4.96 -20.13
N SER A 93 5.21 5.43 -20.75
CA SER A 93 5.25 6.61 -21.61
C SER A 93 3.93 7.36 -21.58
N MET A 94 4.01 8.70 -21.68
CA MET A 94 2.87 9.57 -21.91
C MET A 94 2.93 10.05 -23.35
N ASN A 95 2.06 9.49 -24.21
CA ASN A 95 1.98 9.86 -25.63
C ASN A 95 1.19 11.16 -25.85
N GLU A 96 0.40 11.57 -24.86
CA GLU A 96 -0.29 12.85 -24.86
C GLU A 96 0.59 13.91 -24.22
N PRO A 97 0.51 15.18 -24.69
CA PRO A 97 1.17 16.30 -24.07
C PRO A 97 0.90 16.36 -22.56
N ILE A 98 1.95 16.54 -21.77
CA ILE A 98 1.87 16.66 -20.31
C ILE A 98 0.98 17.85 -19.89
N ASP A 99 0.96 18.91 -20.71
CA ASP A 99 0.11 20.08 -20.51
C ASP A 99 -0.60 20.47 -21.82
N GLU A 100 -1.78 21.08 -21.71
CA GLU A 100 -2.57 21.54 -22.85
C GLU A 100 -1.79 22.59 -23.68
N GLY A 101 -1.51 22.26 -24.95
CA GLY A 101 -0.68 23.09 -25.84
C GLY A 101 0.83 22.87 -25.73
N SER A 102 1.29 22.00 -24.83
CA SER A 102 2.69 21.59 -24.73
C SER A 102 3.08 20.58 -25.82
N LYS A 103 4.37 20.50 -26.13
CA LYS A 103 4.96 19.38 -26.89
C LYS A 103 5.61 18.35 -25.97
N LEU A 104 5.57 18.56 -24.66
CA LEU A 104 6.23 17.70 -23.68
C LEU A 104 5.54 16.35 -23.61
N VAL A 105 6.29 15.29 -23.85
CA VAL A 105 5.85 13.90 -23.69
C VAL A 105 6.71 13.24 -22.61
N GLY A 106 6.17 12.24 -21.93
CA GLY A 106 6.81 11.64 -20.76
C GLY A 106 7.46 10.28 -21.05
N GLU A 107 8.63 10.01 -20.50
CA GLU A 107 9.32 8.71 -20.54
C GLU A 107 9.76 8.27 -19.13
N TYR A 108 9.42 7.04 -18.75
CA TYR A 108 9.81 6.49 -17.46
C TYR A 108 11.16 5.77 -17.53
N LEU A 109 12.07 6.09 -16.61
CA LEU A 109 13.40 5.50 -16.49
C LEU A 109 13.64 4.80 -15.14
N GLY A 110 12.59 4.57 -14.35
CA GLY A 110 12.72 3.88 -13.07
C GLY A 110 12.92 2.37 -13.21
N ASP A 111 13.02 1.69 -12.07
CA ASP A 111 13.43 0.28 -12.00
C ASP A 111 12.38 -0.74 -12.48
N PHE A 112 11.16 -0.30 -12.81
CA PHE A 112 10.03 -1.17 -13.15
C PHE A 112 9.65 -1.10 -14.63
N ASP A 113 9.37 -2.24 -15.25
CA ASP A 113 8.81 -2.31 -16.59
C ASP A 113 7.30 -2.05 -16.53
N LEU A 114 6.94 -0.77 -16.68
CA LEU A 114 5.56 -0.29 -16.75
C LEU A 114 5.03 -0.24 -18.18
N SER A 115 5.71 -0.89 -19.12
CA SER A 115 5.35 -0.85 -20.53
C SER A 115 4.12 -1.72 -20.78
N PRO A 116 3.15 -1.26 -21.59
CA PRO A 116 2.05 -2.11 -21.99
C PRO A 116 2.53 -3.22 -22.91
N TYR A 117 1.95 -4.40 -22.76
CA TYR A 117 2.12 -5.52 -23.70
C TYR A 117 0.76 -6.13 -24.00
N GLY A 118 0.49 -6.39 -25.28
CA GLY A 118 -0.85 -6.75 -25.76
C GLY A 118 -1.78 -5.54 -25.86
N THR A 119 -3.09 -5.78 -25.87
CA THR A 119 -4.11 -4.71 -25.95
C THR A 119 -5.00 -4.68 -24.71
N LEU A 120 -5.66 -3.53 -24.47
CA LEU A 120 -6.69 -3.43 -23.43
C LEU A 120 -7.85 -4.42 -23.68
N GLY A 121 -8.25 -4.61 -24.95
CA GLY A 121 -9.32 -5.54 -25.30
C GLY A 121 -8.98 -6.99 -24.93
N ASP A 122 -7.75 -7.42 -25.20
CA ASP A 122 -7.29 -8.76 -24.82
C ASP A 122 -7.22 -8.91 -23.29
N TRP A 123 -6.75 -7.89 -22.59
CA TRP A 123 -6.74 -7.89 -21.11
C TRP A 123 -8.16 -8.02 -20.55
N ILE A 124 -9.14 -7.24 -21.05
CA ILE A 124 -10.54 -7.33 -20.64
C ILE A 124 -11.10 -8.72 -20.94
N ASN A 125 -10.82 -9.29 -22.11
CA ASN A 125 -11.27 -10.64 -22.46
C ASN A 125 -10.71 -11.70 -21.50
N ASN A 126 -9.43 -11.58 -21.12
CA ASN A 126 -8.80 -12.45 -20.13
C ASN A 126 -9.46 -12.31 -18.75
N VAL A 127 -9.79 -11.09 -18.31
CA VAL A 127 -10.54 -10.87 -17.07
C VAL A 127 -11.93 -11.49 -17.15
N LYS A 128 -12.67 -11.30 -18.25
CA LYS A 128 -13.99 -11.91 -18.45
C LYS A 128 -13.96 -13.43 -18.43
N TRP A 129 -12.92 -14.04 -18.99
CA TRP A 129 -12.80 -15.50 -19.05
C TRP A 129 -12.33 -16.12 -17.72
N LEU A 130 -11.35 -15.50 -17.06
CA LEU A 130 -10.62 -16.10 -15.95
C LEU A 130 -11.00 -15.53 -14.58
N ILE A 131 -11.59 -14.33 -14.52
CA ILE A 131 -11.83 -13.65 -13.24
C ILE A 131 -13.32 -13.37 -13.02
N GLN A 132 -14.06 -12.96 -14.05
CA GLN A 132 -15.48 -12.67 -13.93
C GLN A 132 -16.26 -13.88 -13.37
N GLY A 133 -17.14 -13.62 -12.40
CA GLY A 133 -17.90 -14.64 -11.67
C GLY A 133 -17.09 -15.35 -10.58
N ARG A 134 -15.84 -14.94 -10.31
CA ARG A 134 -14.99 -15.49 -9.26
C ARG A 134 -14.65 -14.40 -8.24
N THR A 135 -15.56 -14.24 -7.29
CA THR A 135 -15.58 -13.18 -6.26
C THR A 135 -14.20 -12.87 -5.65
N ASN A 136 -13.42 -13.88 -5.28
CA ASN A 136 -12.12 -13.66 -4.64
C ASN A 136 -11.06 -13.06 -5.59
N LEU A 137 -11.11 -13.40 -6.89
CA LEU A 137 -10.24 -12.80 -7.91
C LEU A 137 -10.73 -11.41 -8.32
N GLU A 138 -12.04 -11.18 -8.32
CA GLU A 138 -12.63 -9.85 -8.53
C GLU A 138 -12.21 -8.90 -7.41
N ILE A 139 -12.24 -9.36 -6.15
CA ILE A 139 -11.71 -8.61 -5.00
C ILE A 139 -10.22 -8.35 -5.17
N ALA A 140 -9.43 -9.33 -5.63
CA ALA A 140 -8.00 -9.11 -5.89
C ALA A 140 -7.78 -7.99 -6.92
N LEU A 141 -8.50 -7.99 -8.05
CA LEU A 141 -8.46 -6.88 -9.00
C LEU A 141 -8.93 -5.55 -8.38
N GLY A 142 -9.97 -5.59 -7.55
CA GLY A 142 -10.45 -4.44 -6.76
C GLY A 142 -9.35 -3.82 -5.91
N VAL A 143 -8.55 -4.65 -5.24
CA VAL A 143 -7.36 -4.20 -4.49
C VAL A 143 -6.36 -3.49 -5.41
N ALA A 144 -6.10 -4.01 -6.61
CA ALA A 144 -5.20 -3.37 -7.56
C ALA A 144 -5.70 -1.98 -7.99
N PHE A 145 -6.98 -1.86 -8.36
CA PHE A 145 -7.55 -0.56 -8.75
C PHE A 145 -7.68 0.40 -7.56
N ALA A 146 -7.92 -0.10 -6.35
CA ALA A 146 -7.94 0.70 -5.13
C ALA A 146 -6.59 1.38 -4.85
N THR A 147 -5.47 0.77 -5.24
CA THR A 147 -4.15 1.39 -5.17
C THR A 147 -4.04 2.66 -6.00
N ILE A 148 -4.68 2.70 -7.18
CA ILE A 148 -4.73 3.90 -8.03
C ILE A 148 -5.53 5.00 -7.31
N ILE A 149 -6.65 4.65 -6.67
CA ILE A 149 -7.48 5.60 -5.90
C ILE A 149 -6.71 6.12 -4.68
N ALA A 150 -5.95 5.27 -3.99
CA ALA A 150 -5.14 5.67 -2.84
C ALA A 150 -4.06 6.70 -3.21
N GLY A 151 -3.38 6.50 -4.35
CA GLY A 151 -2.44 7.48 -4.89
C GLY A 151 -3.11 8.79 -5.27
N TYR A 152 -4.31 8.71 -5.87
CA TYR A 152 -5.10 9.89 -6.24
C TYR A 152 -5.49 10.72 -5.00
N ASP A 153 -6.01 10.08 -3.95
CA ASP A 153 -6.35 10.75 -2.69
C ASP A 153 -5.14 11.45 -2.05
N ALA A 154 -3.97 10.81 -2.09
CA ALA A 154 -2.75 11.40 -1.54
C ALA A 154 -2.30 12.66 -2.31
N VAL A 155 -2.42 12.69 -3.64
CA VAL A 155 -1.99 13.82 -4.47
C VAL A 155 -3.03 14.94 -4.50
N GLN A 156 -4.32 14.59 -4.62
CA GLN A 156 -5.42 15.55 -4.71
C GLN A 156 -5.97 15.99 -3.34
N ASN A 157 -5.51 15.36 -2.25
CA ASN A 157 -5.99 15.60 -0.90
C ASN A 157 -7.52 15.54 -0.81
N THR A 158 -8.10 14.43 -1.28
CA THR A 158 -9.56 14.30 -1.37
C THR A 158 -10.23 14.18 -0.01
N SER A 159 -9.44 14.08 1.06
CA SER A 159 -9.85 13.96 2.46
C SER A 159 -10.50 12.62 2.77
N LEU A 160 -10.19 11.58 1.98
CA LEU A 160 -10.66 10.21 2.22
C LEU A 160 -9.77 9.47 3.24
N ASP A 161 -8.56 9.96 3.48
CA ASP A 161 -7.56 9.39 4.39
C ASP A 161 -7.28 7.91 4.06
N ILE A 162 -7.15 7.60 2.77
CA ILE A 162 -6.89 6.23 2.34
C ILE A 162 -5.46 5.88 2.71
N GLY A 163 -4.46 6.61 2.21
CA GLY A 163 -3.04 6.35 2.48
C GLY A 163 -2.51 5.00 1.95
N GLY A 164 -1.27 4.65 2.33
CA GLY A 164 -0.63 3.40 1.95
C GLY A 164 -1.18 2.18 2.71
N ALA A 165 -1.06 0.98 2.14
CA ALA A 165 -1.44 -0.27 2.81
C ALA A 165 -0.56 -1.45 2.36
N ALA A 166 -0.34 -2.37 3.28
CA ALA A 166 0.12 -3.70 2.96
C ALA A 166 -1.09 -4.63 2.80
N ILE A 167 -1.12 -5.41 1.72
CA ILE A 167 -2.14 -6.40 1.47
C ILE A 167 -1.48 -7.76 1.46
N ALA A 168 -1.94 -8.69 2.28
CA ALA A 168 -1.37 -10.03 2.35
C ALA A 168 -2.41 -11.06 1.92
N PHE A 169 -2.05 -11.89 0.94
CA PHE A 169 -2.80 -13.09 0.60
C PHE A 169 -2.14 -14.28 1.29
N VAL A 170 -2.87 -14.92 2.20
CA VAL A 170 -2.35 -16.00 3.04
C VAL A 170 -3.16 -17.27 2.89
N GLY A 171 -2.53 -18.41 3.15
CA GLY A 171 -3.19 -19.71 3.15
C GLY A 171 -2.34 -20.80 2.49
N PRO A 172 -2.86 -22.03 2.39
CA PRO A 172 -2.09 -23.18 1.93
C PRO A 172 -1.46 -22.98 0.55
N SER A 173 -0.32 -23.63 0.31
CA SER A 173 0.24 -23.76 -1.03
C SER A 173 -0.82 -24.20 -2.05
N SER A 174 -0.68 -23.74 -3.29
CA SER A 174 -1.59 -24.05 -4.41
C SER A 174 -3.01 -23.49 -4.31
N SER A 175 -3.27 -22.52 -3.44
CA SER A 175 -4.58 -21.81 -3.38
C SER A 175 -4.77 -20.70 -4.43
N GLY A 176 -3.79 -20.48 -5.30
CA GLY A 176 -3.86 -19.47 -6.37
C GLY A 176 -3.35 -18.08 -6.03
N LYS A 177 -2.78 -17.86 -4.83
CA LYS A 177 -2.28 -16.54 -4.36
C LYS A 177 -1.37 -15.84 -5.36
N SER A 178 -0.32 -16.53 -5.83
CA SER A 178 0.63 -15.98 -6.79
C SER A 178 -0.02 -15.72 -8.15
N SER A 179 -1.02 -16.51 -8.56
CA SER A 179 -1.79 -16.24 -9.79
C SER A 179 -2.67 -15.00 -9.63
N ALA A 180 -3.33 -14.83 -8.48
CA ALA A 180 -4.08 -13.61 -8.17
C ALA A 180 -3.17 -12.37 -8.13
N LEU A 181 -2.00 -12.48 -7.49
CA LEU A 181 -1.01 -11.41 -7.48
C LEU A 181 -0.56 -11.03 -8.89
N MET A 182 -0.32 -12.02 -9.76
CA MET A 182 0.02 -11.77 -11.16
C MET A 182 -1.09 -11.04 -11.92
N ALA A 183 -2.36 -11.42 -11.71
CA ALA A 183 -3.49 -10.70 -12.29
C ALA A 183 -3.58 -9.25 -11.80
N MET A 184 -3.37 -9.01 -10.50
CA MET A 184 -3.32 -7.66 -9.92
C MET A 184 -2.23 -6.79 -10.54
N LEU A 185 -1.01 -7.32 -10.64
CA LEU A 185 0.13 -6.57 -11.16
C LEU A 185 0.01 -6.28 -12.66
N SER A 186 -0.72 -7.14 -13.39
CA SER A 186 -0.96 -6.94 -14.82
C SER A 186 -1.74 -5.66 -15.14
N VAL A 187 -2.42 -5.06 -14.15
CA VAL A 187 -3.07 -3.76 -14.28
C VAL A 187 -2.06 -2.67 -14.61
N PHE A 188 -0.86 -2.72 -14.01
CA PHE A 188 0.13 -1.65 -14.01
C PHE A 188 1.29 -1.85 -14.98
N GLY A 189 1.78 -3.09 -15.12
CA GLY A 189 3.02 -3.37 -15.85
C GLY A 189 3.40 -4.84 -15.80
N GLN A 190 4.69 -5.13 -15.97
CA GLN A 190 5.24 -6.49 -16.04
C GLN A 190 4.91 -7.31 -14.78
N PRO A 191 4.07 -8.36 -14.86
CA PRO A 191 3.61 -9.08 -13.68
C PRO A 191 4.37 -10.41 -13.45
N SER A 192 5.43 -10.69 -14.20
CA SER A 192 6.16 -11.96 -14.18
C SER A 192 7.48 -11.87 -13.43
N ASN A 193 7.67 -12.70 -12.41
CA ASN A 193 8.89 -12.77 -11.59
C ASN A 193 10.19 -13.16 -12.31
N THR A 194 10.12 -13.53 -13.59
CA THR A 194 11.27 -13.97 -14.41
C THR A 194 11.85 -12.87 -15.29
N LYS A 195 11.17 -11.73 -15.43
CA LYS A 195 11.59 -10.65 -16.34
C LYS A 195 12.20 -9.49 -15.55
N ALA A 196 13.18 -8.82 -16.16
CA ALA A 196 13.77 -7.61 -15.59
C ALA A 196 12.69 -6.52 -15.43
N GLY A 197 12.79 -5.73 -14.37
CA GLY A 197 11.82 -4.68 -14.05
C GLY A 197 10.43 -5.18 -13.62
N SER A 198 10.29 -6.46 -13.28
CA SER A 198 9.01 -7.02 -12.81
C SER A 198 8.47 -6.28 -11.59
N LEU A 199 7.15 -6.04 -11.57
CA LEU A 199 6.43 -5.62 -10.37
C LEU A 199 6.17 -6.80 -9.40
N PHE A 200 6.39 -8.02 -9.87
CA PHE A 200 6.31 -9.26 -9.11
C PHE A 200 7.71 -9.65 -8.67
N LEU A 201 8.01 -9.46 -7.39
CA LEU A 201 9.33 -9.63 -6.79
C LEU A 201 9.35 -10.83 -5.85
N GLY A 202 10.53 -11.43 -5.68
CA GLY A 202 10.78 -12.36 -4.58
C GLY A 202 11.11 -11.60 -3.29
N PHE A 203 10.83 -12.20 -2.14
CA PHE A 203 11.13 -11.60 -0.83
C PHE A 203 12.57 -11.89 -0.36
N ASN A 204 13.56 -11.33 -1.06
CA ASN A 204 14.99 -11.50 -0.78
C ASN A 204 15.75 -10.18 -0.54
N SER A 205 15.05 -9.05 -0.55
CA SER A 205 15.65 -7.72 -0.43
C SER A 205 15.61 -7.19 1.01
N THR A 206 16.52 -6.28 1.34
CA THR A 206 16.51 -5.61 2.65
C THR A 206 15.31 -4.67 2.76
N GLN A 207 14.80 -4.46 3.99
CA GLN A 207 13.69 -3.54 4.23
C GLN A 207 13.92 -2.14 3.66
N ASN A 208 15.13 -1.60 3.80
CA ASN A 208 15.45 -0.27 3.27
C ASN A 208 15.39 -0.26 1.74
N ALA A 209 15.95 -1.28 1.08
CA ALA A 209 15.88 -1.35 -0.38
C ALA A 209 14.43 -1.46 -0.88
N MET A 210 13.58 -2.24 -0.18
CA MET A 210 12.15 -2.31 -0.51
C MET A 210 11.48 -0.94 -0.36
N VAL A 211 11.63 -0.26 0.79
CA VAL A 211 11.00 1.05 0.99
C VAL A 211 11.54 2.10 0.02
N ASN A 212 12.84 2.08 -0.28
CA ASN A 212 13.46 2.99 -1.24
C ASN A 212 12.87 2.81 -2.65
N SER A 213 12.61 1.57 -3.08
CA SER A 213 11.97 1.30 -4.37
C SER A 213 10.51 1.80 -4.47
N LEU A 214 9.88 2.15 -3.33
CA LEU A 214 8.55 2.75 -3.31
C LEU A 214 8.61 4.28 -3.45
N SER A 215 9.76 4.91 -3.25
CA SER A 215 9.88 6.37 -3.24
C SER A 215 9.34 6.98 -4.54
N GLY A 216 8.48 8.00 -4.41
CA GLY A 216 7.87 8.67 -5.57
C GLY A 216 6.72 7.89 -6.22
N ASN A 217 6.37 6.70 -5.73
CA ASN A 217 5.27 5.91 -6.26
C ASN A 217 3.92 6.33 -5.64
N TYR A 218 3.05 6.92 -6.46
CA TYR A 218 1.71 7.35 -6.05
C TYR A 218 0.63 6.58 -6.81
N GLY A 219 0.53 5.28 -6.56
CA GLY A 219 -0.60 4.46 -7.02
C GLY A 219 -0.26 3.32 -7.97
N VAL A 220 1.00 2.93 -8.13
CA VAL A 220 1.41 1.70 -8.81
C VAL A 220 1.71 0.60 -7.79
N GLY A 221 0.94 -0.50 -7.85
CA GLY A 221 1.12 -1.62 -6.92
C GLY A 221 2.36 -2.46 -7.19
N ILE A 222 3.01 -2.94 -6.13
CA ILE A 222 4.20 -3.82 -6.18
C ILE A 222 3.95 -5.06 -5.33
N GLY A 223 4.34 -6.23 -5.82
CA GLY A 223 4.09 -7.51 -5.19
C GLY A 223 5.35 -8.24 -4.74
N TYR A 224 5.30 -8.85 -3.57
CA TYR A 224 6.32 -9.73 -3.03
C TYR A 224 5.74 -11.11 -2.75
N ASP A 225 6.29 -12.12 -3.42
CA ASP A 225 5.81 -13.49 -3.34
C ASP A 225 6.63 -14.32 -2.34
N ASP A 226 5.92 -15.24 -1.68
CA ASP A 226 6.45 -16.24 -0.74
C ASP A 226 7.34 -15.67 0.38
N ILE A 227 6.73 -14.82 1.21
CA ILE A 227 7.41 -14.17 2.34
C ILE A 227 7.74 -15.13 3.50
N GLY A 228 7.18 -16.35 3.52
CA GLY A 228 7.13 -17.25 4.68
C GLY A 228 8.49 -17.62 5.29
N GLY A 229 9.56 -17.69 4.48
CA GLY A 229 10.90 -18.12 4.92
C GLY A 229 11.76 -17.04 5.58
N ASN A 230 11.47 -15.75 5.39
CA ASN A 230 12.37 -14.64 5.75
C ASN A 230 11.74 -13.62 6.72
N ILE A 231 10.59 -13.94 7.32
CA ILE A 231 9.89 -13.02 8.23
C ILE A 231 10.67 -12.82 9.54
N GLU A 232 11.34 -13.83 10.09
CA GLU A 232 12.06 -13.70 11.36
C GLU A 232 13.30 -12.80 11.28
N SER A 233 13.92 -12.69 10.10
CA SER A 233 15.09 -11.82 9.86
C SER A 233 14.68 -10.38 9.51
N THR A 234 13.43 -10.17 9.13
CA THR A 234 12.90 -8.87 8.71
C THR A 234 12.11 -8.28 9.87
N ARG A 235 12.42 -7.05 10.28
CA ARG A 235 11.58 -6.30 11.23
C ARG A 235 10.26 -5.90 10.55
N PHE A 236 9.39 -6.88 10.33
CA PHE A 236 8.22 -6.77 9.46
C PHE A 236 7.25 -5.68 9.93
N ASP A 237 7.10 -5.51 11.25
CA ASP A 237 6.42 -4.36 11.86
C ASP A 237 6.86 -3.01 11.28
N GLN A 238 8.17 -2.83 11.12
CA GLN A 238 8.73 -1.57 10.61
C GLN A 238 8.45 -1.41 9.12
N LEU A 239 8.43 -2.50 8.35
CA LEU A 239 8.09 -2.47 6.93
C LEU A 239 6.62 -2.07 6.75
N ILE A 240 5.70 -2.72 7.47
CA ILE A 240 4.27 -2.41 7.45
C ILE A 240 4.01 -0.97 7.89
N TYR A 241 4.73 -0.50 8.91
CA TYR A 241 4.64 0.88 9.36
C TYR A 241 5.11 1.88 8.29
N SER A 242 6.25 1.64 7.65
CA SER A 242 6.76 2.48 6.56
C SER A 242 5.81 2.50 5.36
N ILE A 243 5.27 1.33 4.96
CA ILE A 243 4.30 1.21 3.86
C ILE A 243 3.04 2.01 4.17
N GLY A 244 2.45 1.80 5.36
CA GLY A 244 1.20 2.48 5.72
C GLY A 244 1.35 3.99 5.89
N ASN A 245 2.52 4.48 6.26
CA ASN A 245 2.79 5.92 6.39
C ASN A 245 3.29 6.57 5.11
N GLY A 246 3.67 5.78 4.11
CA GLY A 246 4.19 6.34 2.86
C GLY A 246 5.53 7.06 3.00
N ALA A 247 6.40 6.61 3.92
CA ALA A 247 7.67 7.29 4.21
C ALA A 247 8.74 6.38 4.81
N GLU A 248 10.01 6.70 4.56
CA GLU A 248 11.14 6.13 5.29
C GLU A 248 11.19 6.59 6.75
N LYS A 249 11.46 5.65 7.67
CA LYS A 249 11.50 5.88 9.13
C LYS A 249 12.42 7.03 9.58
N ARG A 250 13.55 7.26 8.88
CA ARG A 250 14.53 8.31 9.24
C ARG A 250 14.06 9.73 8.93
N ARG A 251 13.01 9.91 8.12
CA ARG A 251 12.56 11.22 7.61
C ARG A 251 11.16 11.61 8.05
N LEU A 252 10.57 10.87 9.00
CA LEU A 252 9.34 11.29 9.71
C LEU A 252 9.54 12.57 10.57
N SER A 253 10.73 13.19 10.56
CA SER A 253 11.03 14.44 11.26
C SER A 253 10.61 15.67 10.43
N SER A 254 9.42 16.19 10.71
CA SER A 254 8.91 17.58 10.67
C SER A 254 9.39 18.65 9.67
N ASP A 255 10.17 18.38 8.61
CA ASP A 255 10.57 19.40 7.63
C ASP A 255 9.90 19.18 6.26
N PRO A 256 8.83 19.93 5.93
CA PRO A 256 8.09 19.81 4.67
C PRO A 256 8.86 20.37 3.46
N THR A 257 10.05 20.93 3.63
CA THR A 257 10.75 21.70 2.58
C THR A 257 11.72 20.89 1.72
N LEU A 258 11.94 19.61 2.03
CA LEU A 258 12.80 18.72 1.24
C LEU A 258 12.06 18.20 0.00
N LYS A 259 12.06 19.02 -1.06
CA LYS A 259 11.76 18.60 -2.43
C LYS A 259 12.85 17.62 -2.90
N GLY A 260 12.49 16.34 -3.05
CA GLY A 260 13.35 15.29 -3.60
C GLY A 260 13.38 14.02 -2.74
N GLY A 261 12.47 13.08 -3.03
CA GLY A 261 12.53 11.66 -2.67
C GLY A 261 12.55 11.29 -1.17
N SER A 262 11.38 10.96 -0.60
CA SER A 262 11.23 9.86 0.39
C SER A 262 9.76 9.54 0.74
N HIS A 263 8.79 10.10 0.01
CA HIS A 263 7.37 9.87 0.23
C HIS A 263 6.75 9.10 -0.93
N PHE A 264 5.72 8.33 -0.61
CA PHE A 264 4.97 7.53 -1.56
C PHE A 264 3.57 7.27 -1.03
N ALA A 265 2.63 6.97 -1.91
CA ALA A 265 1.30 6.51 -1.53
C ALA A 265 0.87 5.40 -2.48
N THR A 266 1.27 4.18 -2.13
CA THR A 266 0.92 2.98 -2.89
C THR A 266 0.61 1.83 -1.94
N TRP A 267 0.00 0.78 -2.48
CA TRP A 267 -0.24 -0.45 -1.76
C TRP A 267 0.76 -1.51 -2.21
N VAL A 268 1.23 -2.28 -1.24
CA VAL A 268 2.21 -3.34 -1.43
C VAL A 268 1.54 -4.67 -1.15
N TYR A 269 1.69 -5.60 -2.08
CA TYR A 269 1.05 -6.90 -2.02
C TYR A 269 2.05 -7.95 -1.57
N PHE A 270 1.58 -8.89 -0.75
CA PHE A 270 2.38 -9.95 -0.17
C PHE A 270 1.64 -11.28 -0.36
N THR A 271 2.38 -12.36 -0.60
CA THR A 271 1.83 -13.73 -0.51
C THR A 271 2.62 -14.56 0.49
N GLY A 272 1.94 -15.45 1.20
CA GLY A 272 2.59 -16.38 2.12
C GLY A 272 1.70 -17.52 2.55
N GLU A 273 2.28 -18.49 3.26
CA GLU A 273 1.52 -19.63 3.82
C GLU A 273 0.93 -19.32 5.20
N VAL A 274 1.61 -18.47 5.97
CA VAL A 274 1.27 -18.14 7.36
C VAL A 274 0.77 -16.70 7.44
N SER A 275 -0.14 -16.45 8.39
CA SER A 275 -0.58 -15.09 8.72
C SER A 275 0.62 -14.20 9.04
N LEU A 276 0.66 -13.04 8.40
CA LEU A 276 1.58 -11.96 8.74
C LEU A 276 1.10 -11.23 9.98
N GLY A 277 -0.22 -11.08 10.13
CA GLY A 277 -0.83 -10.43 11.29
C GLY A 277 -0.46 -11.12 12.61
N GLU A 278 -0.41 -12.45 12.64
CA GLU A 278 0.01 -13.24 13.81
C GLU A 278 1.49 -13.04 14.18
N ARG A 279 2.29 -12.51 13.25
CA ARG A 279 3.73 -12.26 13.45
C ARG A 279 4.05 -10.80 13.71
N LEU A 280 3.04 -9.92 13.68
CA LEU A 280 3.19 -8.53 14.05
C LEU A 280 3.12 -8.36 15.57
N SER A 281 3.81 -7.35 16.10
CA SER A 281 3.53 -6.92 17.48
C SER A 281 2.06 -6.51 17.64
N THR A 282 1.48 -6.78 18.81
CA THR A 282 0.08 -6.50 19.20
C THR A 282 -0.25 -5.01 19.34
N SER A 283 0.44 -4.14 18.57
CA SER A 283 0.11 -2.73 18.47
C SER A 283 -1.03 -2.51 17.47
N SER A 284 -2.14 -1.94 17.94
CA SER A 284 -3.34 -1.66 17.13
C SER A 284 -3.07 -0.81 15.89
N GLY A 285 -1.99 -0.03 15.89
CA GLY A 285 -1.56 0.78 14.75
C GLY A 285 -1.03 -0.03 13.55
N LEU A 286 -0.54 -1.26 13.74
CA LEU A 286 -0.07 -2.07 12.60
C LEU A 286 -1.22 -2.76 11.87
N PHE A 287 -2.24 -3.22 12.59
CA PHE A 287 -3.38 -3.93 12.01
C PHE A 287 -4.21 -3.07 11.05
N VAL A 288 -4.26 -1.75 11.24
CA VAL A 288 -4.97 -0.85 10.29
C VAL A 288 -4.21 -0.64 8.97
N ARG A 289 -2.92 -1.00 8.93
CA ARG A 289 -2.05 -0.86 7.76
C ARG A 289 -1.86 -2.17 7.01
N LEU A 290 -2.30 -3.29 7.56
CA LEU A 290 -2.22 -4.63 6.96
C LEU A 290 -3.63 -5.20 6.77
N LEU A 291 -4.03 -5.39 5.51
CA LEU A 291 -5.24 -6.16 5.17
C LEU A 291 -4.82 -7.56 4.75
N GLU A 292 -5.23 -8.56 5.51
CA GLU A 292 -4.86 -9.95 5.26
C GLU A 292 -6.07 -10.77 4.82
N PHE A 293 -6.04 -11.26 3.58
CA PHE A 293 -7.08 -12.08 2.97
C PHE A 293 -6.67 -13.55 2.97
N GLN A 294 -7.47 -14.39 3.62
CA GLN A 294 -7.32 -15.84 3.62
C GLN A 294 -8.39 -16.47 2.70
N LEU A 295 -8.20 -16.33 1.39
CA LEU A 295 -9.17 -16.72 0.38
C LEU A 295 -8.59 -17.75 -0.60
N PRO A 296 -9.38 -18.74 -1.06
CA PRO A 296 -9.02 -19.52 -2.24
C PRO A 296 -9.25 -18.68 -3.50
N PHE A 297 -8.23 -18.48 -4.32
CA PHE A 297 -8.32 -17.62 -5.50
C PHE A 297 -8.63 -18.42 -6.77
N THR A 298 -7.97 -19.57 -6.95
CA THR A 298 -8.11 -20.38 -8.18
C THR A 298 -8.82 -21.69 -7.90
N GLU A 299 -9.72 -22.07 -8.79
CA GLU A 299 -10.48 -23.32 -8.74
C GLU A 299 -9.59 -24.58 -8.75
N ASN A 300 -8.51 -24.56 -9.55
CA ASN A 300 -7.57 -25.67 -9.72
C ASN A 300 -6.25 -25.16 -10.33
N ALA A 301 -5.30 -26.09 -10.53
CA ALA A 301 -3.98 -25.81 -11.08
C ALA A 301 -4.04 -25.33 -12.53
N GLU A 302 -4.96 -25.86 -13.34
CA GLU A 302 -5.16 -25.48 -14.73
C GLU A 302 -5.62 -24.03 -14.84
N HIS A 303 -6.58 -23.63 -14.00
CA HIS A 303 -7.04 -22.25 -13.92
C HIS A 303 -5.93 -21.32 -13.45
N ALA A 304 -5.16 -21.72 -12.43
CA ALA A 304 -4.00 -20.96 -11.96
C ALA A 304 -2.95 -20.75 -13.07
N GLN A 305 -2.70 -21.76 -13.90
CA GLN A 305 -1.78 -21.69 -15.02
C GLN A 305 -2.34 -20.83 -16.16
N ALA A 306 -3.64 -20.91 -16.44
CA ALA A 306 -4.30 -20.08 -17.46
C ALA A 306 -4.19 -18.59 -17.14
N ILE A 307 -4.37 -18.19 -15.87
CA ILE A 307 -4.14 -16.83 -15.38
C ILE A 307 -2.69 -16.39 -15.67
N LYS A 308 -1.72 -17.22 -15.30
CA LYS A 308 -0.30 -16.89 -15.52
C LYS A 308 0.03 -16.72 -17.00
N THR A 309 -0.48 -17.60 -17.85
CA THR A 309 -0.26 -17.52 -19.30
C THR A 309 -0.95 -16.31 -19.91
N ALA A 310 -2.19 -15.99 -19.52
CA ALA A 310 -2.91 -14.84 -20.02
C ALA A 310 -2.19 -13.52 -19.67
N PHE A 311 -1.94 -13.29 -18.38
CA PHE A 311 -1.42 -12.00 -17.92
C PHE A 311 0.10 -11.83 -18.12
N SER A 312 0.84 -12.86 -18.52
CA SER A 312 2.21 -12.69 -19.03
C SER A 312 2.24 -12.17 -20.47
N ASN A 313 1.11 -12.23 -21.18
CA ASN A 313 0.97 -11.81 -22.57
C ASN A 313 -0.01 -10.62 -22.76
N THR A 314 -0.67 -10.18 -21.69
CA THR A 314 -1.50 -8.96 -21.68
C THR A 314 -1.36 -8.25 -20.33
N TYR A 315 -0.67 -7.11 -20.29
CA TYR A 315 -0.44 -6.35 -19.06
C TYR A 315 -0.12 -4.87 -19.33
N GLY A 316 -0.20 -4.03 -18.29
CA GLY A 316 0.13 -2.60 -18.34
C GLY A 316 -0.88 -1.75 -19.13
N THR A 317 -2.03 -2.31 -19.49
CA THR A 317 -3.02 -1.64 -20.37
C THR A 317 -4.23 -1.10 -19.61
N ALA A 318 -4.49 -1.56 -18.38
CA ALA A 318 -5.74 -1.25 -17.66
C ALA A 318 -5.64 -0.05 -16.69
N ALA A 319 -4.46 0.21 -16.11
CA ALA A 319 -4.29 1.28 -15.14
C ALA A 319 -4.57 2.68 -15.72
N LEU A 320 -4.04 2.99 -16.91
CA LEU A 320 -4.19 4.32 -17.52
C LEU A 320 -5.66 4.65 -17.87
N PRO A 321 -6.44 3.76 -18.53
CA PRO A 321 -7.88 3.98 -18.72
C PRO A 321 -8.65 4.19 -17.41
N PHE A 322 -8.33 3.44 -16.36
CA PHE A 322 -8.97 3.61 -15.05
C PHE A 322 -8.60 4.95 -14.39
N ALA A 323 -7.34 5.34 -14.46
CA ALA A 323 -6.88 6.65 -13.98
C ALA A 323 -7.58 7.79 -14.73
N ASN A 324 -7.70 7.71 -16.05
CA ASN A 324 -8.41 8.69 -16.86
C ASN A 324 -9.91 8.77 -16.49
N TYR A 325 -10.54 7.62 -16.22
CA TYR A 325 -11.91 7.60 -15.71
C TYR A 325 -12.02 8.31 -14.35
N LEU A 326 -11.14 8.00 -13.40
CA LEU A 326 -11.12 8.66 -12.09
C LEU A 326 -10.88 10.18 -12.21
N GLN A 327 -9.96 10.60 -13.09
CA GLN A 327 -9.67 12.01 -13.35
C GLN A 327 -10.84 12.76 -14.00
N SER A 328 -11.67 12.07 -14.79
CA SER A 328 -12.86 12.67 -15.41
C SER A 328 -13.96 13.01 -14.40
N LEU A 329 -13.91 12.45 -13.19
CA LEU A 329 -14.85 12.72 -12.11
C LEU A 329 -14.46 13.98 -11.34
N SER A 330 -15.46 14.75 -10.91
CA SER A 330 -15.24 15.81 -9.93
C SER A 330 -14.89 15.23 -8.56
N LEU A 331 -14.20 16.01 -7.72
CA LEU A 331 -13.90 15.61 -6.34
C LEU A 331 -15.16 15.25 -5.53
N GLU A 332 -16.29 15.91 -5.82
CA GLU A 332 -17.58 15.60 -5.20
C GLU A 332 -18.10 14.23 -5.62
N GLN A 333 -17.98 13.87 -6.91
CA GLN A 333 -18.37 12.55 -7.41
C GLN A 333 -17.49 11.43 -6.83
N VAL A 334 -16.18 11.67 -6.69
CA VAL A 334 -15.25 10.73 -6.04
C VAL A 334 -15.66 10.51 -4.59
N ARG A 335 -15.93 11.59 -3.84
CA ARG A 335 -16.40 11.53 -2.44
C ARG A 335 -17.76 10.84 -2.32
N GLN A 336 -18.67 11.06 -3.26
CA GLN A 336 -19.97 10.40 -3.29
C GLN A 336 -19.82 8.89 -3.49
N LYS A 337 -19.06 8.45 -4.51
CA LYS A 337 -18.80 7.03 -4.75
C LYS A 337 -18.14 6.37 -3.53
N PHE A 338 -17.24 7.06 -2.84
CA PHE A 338 -16.65 6.57 -1.59
C PHE A 338 -17.68 6.47 -0.47
N ALA A 339 -18.53 7.49 -0.27
CA ALA A 339 -19.58 7.47 0.75
C ALA A 339 -20.60 6.34 0.52
N GLU A 340 -20.97 6.07 -0.73
CA GLU A 340 -21.84 4.95 -1.12
C GLU A 340 -21.20 3.58 -0.83
N ALA A 341 -19.87 3.46 -0.95
CA ALA A 341 -19.16 2.25 -0.57
C ALA A 341 -19.05 2.11 0.97
N MET A 342 -18.78 3.20 1.67
CA MET A 342 -18.71 3.24 3.14
C MET A 342 -20.05 2.85 3.79
N ALA A 343 -21.17 3.28 3.21
CA ALA A 343 -22.52 3.00 3.73
C ALA A 343 -22.81 1.50 3.89
N VAL A 344 -22.18 0.63 3.10
CA VAL A 344 -22.28 -0.83 3.22
C VAL A 344 -21.73 -1.32 4.56
N PHE A 345 -20.70 -0.65 5.08
CA PHE A 345 -20.00 -1.07 6.29
C PHE A 345 -20.49 -0.36 7.57
N GLY A 346 -21.61 0.37 7.51
CA GLY A 346 -22.15 1.15 8.64
C GLY A 346 -21.51 2.54 8.79
N THR A 347 -21.99 3.31 9.77
CA THR A 347 -21.55 4.70 9.99
C THR A 347 -20.22 4.76 10.77
N PRO A 348 -19.23 5.56 10.34
CA PRO A 348 -17.93 5.68 11.01
C PRO A 348 -17.99 6.06 12.49
N GLU A 349 -19.02 6.82 12.92
CA GLU A 349 -19.16 7.23 14.32
C GLU A 349 -19.45 6.07 15.30
N ALA A 350 -19.83 4.89 14.78
CA ALA A 350 -20.03 3.70 15.58
C ALA A 350 -18.71 3.03 16.02
N TYR A 351 -17.59 3.42 15.41
CA TYR A 351 -16.31 2.71 15.52
C TYR A 351 -15.19 3.58 16.09
N SER A 352 -14.19 2.92 16.68
CA SER A 352 -12.96 3.63 17.08
C SER A 352 -12.23 4.17 15.85
N PRO A 353 -11.41 5.24 15.98
CA PRO A 353 -10.63 5.77 14.85
C PRO A 353 -9.77 4.71 14.14
N THR A 354 -9.29 3.72 14.89
CA THR A 354 -8.52 2.58 14.39
C THR A 354 -9.37 1.69 13.48
N ILE A 355 -10.58 1.33 13.91
CA ILE A 355 -11.52 0.52 13.10
C ILE A 355 -12.00 1.31 11.89
N GLY A 356 -12.24 2.62 12.02
CA GLY A 356 -12.59 3.49 10.89
C GLY A 356 -11.57 3.47 9.75
N ARG A 357 -10.27 3.36 10.07
CA ARG A 357 -9.22 3.20 9.05
C ARG A 357 -9.32 1.87 8.30
N VAL A 358 -9.64 0.77 9.00
CA VAL A 358 -9.88 -0.52 8.35
C VAL A 358 -11.09 -0.41 7.41
N GLN A 359 -12.15 0.24 7.88
CA GLN A 359 -13.37 0.48 7.11
C GLN A 359 -13.07 1.23 5.81
N THR A 360 -12.31 2.33 5.88
CA THR A 360 -11.87 3.11 4.71
C THR A 360 -11.18 2.23 3.65
N LYS A 361 -10.30 1.32 4.08
CA LYS A 361 -9.56 0.44 3.17
C LYS A 361 -10.44 -0.60 2.50
N VAL A 362 -11.39 -1.17 3.23
CA VAL A 362 -12.31 -2.15 2.66
C VAL A 362 -13.34 -1.47 1.74
N ALA A 363 -13.82 -0.29 2.11
CA ALA A 363 -14.73 0.51 1.30
C ALA A 363 -14.11 0.99 -0.01
N VAL A 364 -12.83 1.41 -0.01
CA VAL A 364 -12.17 1.82 -1.26
C VAL A 364 -11.95 0.64 -2.22
N ILE A 365 -11.81 -0.59 -1.72
CA ILE A 365 -11.81 -1.81 -2.55
C ILE A 365 -13.18 -1.99 -3.22
N LEU A 366 -14.28 -1.87 -2.47
CA LEU A 366 -15.64 -1.94 -3.04
C LEU A 366 -15.89 -0.84 -4.08
N MET A 367 -15.47 0.40 -3.78
CA MET A 367 -15.53 1.53 -4.70
C MET A 367 -14.76 1.22 -6.00
N ALA A 368 -13.54 0.71 -5.89
CA ALA A 368 -12.73 0.33 -7.04
C ALA A 368 -13.41 -0.76 -7.89
N ILE A 369 -14.04 -1.74 -7.25
CA ILE A 369 -14.78 -2.81 -7.93
C ILE A 369 -15.94 -2.27 -8.75
N ARG A 370 -16.79 -1.43 -8.12
CA ARG A 370 -17.90 -0.76 -8.82
C ARG A 370 -17.38 0.05 -10.02
N MET A 371 -16.29 0.79 -9.84
CA MET A 371 -15.71 1.62 -10.90
C MET A 371 -15.12 0.84 -12.06
N TYR A 372 -14.33 -0.22 -11.80
CA TYR A 372 -13.75 -1.00 -12.91
C TYR A 372 -14.83 -1.84 -13.61
N SER A 373 -15.83 -2.33 -12.87
CA SER A 373 -16.96 -3.07 -13.42
C SER A 373 -17.74 -2.22 -14.41
N GLU A 374 -18.04 -0.97 -14.03
CA GLU A 374 -18.67 0.04 -14.90
C GLU A 374 -17.79 0.32 -16.14
N LEU A 375 -16.52 0.68 -15.93
CA LEU A 375 -15.62 1.12 -16.99
C LEU A 375 -15.34 0.03 -18.03
N PHE A 376 -15.08 -1.20 -17.60
CA PHE A 376 -14.68 -2.31 -18.48
C PHE A 376 -15.85 -3.25 -18.83
N THR A 377 -17.06 -2.95 -18.34
CA THR A 377 -18.26 -3.77 -18.53
C THR A 377 -18.00 -5.22 -18.12
N ILE A 378 -17.52 -5.39 -16.88
CA ILE A 378 -17.28 -6.69 -16.23
C ILE A 378 -18.42 -6.93 -15.26
N ASP A 379 -19.18 -8.01 -15.45
CA ASP A 379 -20.32 -8.36 -14.61
C ASP A 379 -19.86 -9.00 -13.30
N VAL A 380 -20.20 -8.41 -12.16
CA VAL A 380 -19.75 -8.87 -10.84
C VAL A 380 -20.94 -9.12 -9.92
N ASP A 381 -20.85 -10.16 -9.08
CA ASP A 381 -21.82 -10.39 -8.02
C ASP A 381 -21.49 -9.48 -6.83
N GLU A 382 -22.07 -8.27 -6.86
CA GLU A 382 -21.83 -7.25 -5.84
C GLU A 382 -22.19 -7.73 -4.43
N GLN A 383 -23.26 -8.53 -4.27
CA GLN A 383 -23.65 -9.03 -2.96
C GLN A 383 -22.61 -10.03 -2.43
N ALA A 384 -22.13 -10.95 -3.26
CA ALA A 384 -21.09 -11.88 -2.87
C ALA A 384 -19.78 -11.15 -2.50
N ILE A 385 -19.42 -10.10 -3.24
CA ILE A 385 -18.28 -9.23 -2.92
C ILE A 385 -18.48 -8.57 -1.55
N MET A 386 -19.65 -7.97 -1.32
CA MET A 386 -19.98 -7.31 -0.05
C MET A 386 -19.89 -8.28 1.12
N ASP A 387 -20.39 -9.50 0.98
CA ASP A 387 -20.34 -10.52 2.04
C ASP A 387 -18.90 -10.90 2.40
N VAL A 388 -18.03 -11.09 1.40
CA VAL A 388 -16.60 -11.39 1.64
C VAL A 388 -15.89 -10.20 2.29
N LEU A 389 -16.10 -9.00 1.77
CA LEU A 389 -15.49 -7.78 2.31
C LEU A 389 -15.99 -7.45 3.72
N TRP A 390 -17.27 -7.69 4.02
CA TRP A 390 -17.84 -7.51 5.37
C TRP A 390 -17.22 -8.47 6.37
N ASN A 391 -17.11 -9.76 6.03
CA ASN A 391 -16.43 -10.74 6.88
C ASN A 391 -14.97 -10.36 7.13
N GLN A 392 -14.28 -9.87 6.09
CA GLN A 392 -12.91 -9.39 6.19
C GLN A 392 -12.80 -8.16 7.11
N PHE A 393 -13.69 -7.19 6.97
CA PHE A 393 -13.76 -6.01 7.81
C PHE A 393 -13.97 -6.39 9.28
N GLN A 394 -14.93 -7.27 9.56
CA GLN A 394 -15.24 -7.73 10.91
C GLN A 394 -14.04 -8.42 11.57
N GLY A 395 -13.36 -9.32 10.85
CA GLY A 395 -12.16 -9.99 11.35
C GLY A 395 -11.02 -9.01 11.65
N LEU A 396 -10.79 -8.01 10.78
CA LEU A 396 -9.76 -6.99 10.98
C LEU A 396 -10.12 -6.00 12.07
N ALA A 397 -11.39 -5.60 12.17
CA ALA A 397 -11.88 -4.70 13.21
C ALA A 397 -11.71 -5.32 14.60
N LEU A 398 -11.96 -6.63 14.74
CA LEU A 398 -11.72 -7.37 15.97
C LEU A 398 -10.23 -7.43 16.35
N LYS A 399 -9.35 -7.61 15.36
CA LYS A 399 -7.88 -7.57 15.55
C LYS A 399 -7.38 -6.16 15.90
N ALA A 400 -8.02 -5.14 15.36
CA ALA A 400 -7.66 -3.75 15.59
C ALA A 400 -8.23 -3.18 16.91
N ASP A 401 -9.23 -3.85 17.51
CA ASP A 401 -9.82 -3.44 18.78
C ASP A 401 -8.91 -3.81 19.96
N VAL A 402 -8.27 -2.77 20.52
CA VAL A 402 -7.41 -2.88 21.70
C VAL A 402 -8.13 -3.53 22.86
N ALA A 403 -9.40 -3.20 23.11
CA ALA A 403 -10.11 -3.76 24.25
C ALA A 403 -10.25 -5.28 24.11
N THR A 404 -10.75 -5.74 22.97
CA THR A 404 -10.89 -7.17 22.70
C THR A 404 -9.55 -7.92 22.76
N GLN A 405 -8.52 -7.42 22.07
CA GLN A 405 -7.22 -8.10 22.01
C GLN A 405 -6.55 -8.17 23.38
N SER A 406 -6.49 -7.05 24.10
CA SER A 406 -5.89 -7.02 25.43
C SER A 406 -6.69 -7.86 26.43
N TYR A 407 -8.03 -7.84 26.36
CA TYR A 407 -8.85 -8.65 27.25
C TYR A 407 -8.58 -10.13 27.05
N ALA A 408 -8.64 -10.64 25.82
CA ALA A 408 -8.38 -12.05 25.51
C ALA A 408 -6.98 -12.51 25.95
N ALA A 409 -5.95 -11.72 25.66
CA ALA A 409 -4.57 -12.02 26.04
C ALA A 409 -4.41 -12.06 27.57
N ILE A 410 -4.94 -11.06 28.28
CA ILE A 410 -4.85 -11.00 29.75
C ILE A 410 -5.67 -12.13 30.38
N THR A 411 -6.88 -12.44 29.91
CA THR A 411 -7.69 -13.52 30.50
C THR A 411 -7.08 -14.90 30.30
N ASN A 412 -6.42 -15.14 29.15
CA ASN A 412 -5.69 -16.39 28.92
C ASN A 412 -4.50 -16.49 29.88
N TRP A 413 -3.70 -15.44 29.99
CA TRP A 413 -2.58 -15.40 30.93
C TRP A 413 -3.04 -15.57 32.39
N LEU A 414 -4.14 -14.92 32.77
CA LEU A 414 -4.73 -15.06 34.11
C LEU A 414 -5.20 -16.49 34.39
N SER A 415 -5.69 -17.20 33.37
CA SER A 415 -6.12 -18.59 33.50
C SER A 415 -4.93 -19.52 33.75
N ASP A 416 -3.82 -19.28 33.05
CA ASP A 416 -2.57 -20.05 33.21
C ASP A 416 -1.86 -19.75 34.53
N ASN A 417 -1.99 -18.52 35.05
CA ASN A 417 -1.33 -18.05 36.27
C ASN A 417 -2.29 -17.90 37.46
N TRP A 418 -3.47 -18.53 37.40
CA TRP A 418 -4.55 -18.32 38.37
C TRP A 418 -4.13 -18.62 39.82
N THR A 419 -3.21 -19.57 40.03
CA THR A 419 -2.72 -19.96 41.35
C THR A 419 -1.88 -18.89 42.05
N ASP A 420 -1.38 -17.91 41.32
CA ASP A 420 -0.56 -16.82 41.85
C ASP A 420 -1.41 -15.62 42.34
N PHE A 421 -2.74 -15.73 42.21
CA PHE A 421 -3.70 -14.77 42.73
C PHE A 421 -4.31 -15.24 44.05
N GLU A 422 -4.45 -14.32 45.00
CA GLU A 422 -5.10 -14.60 46.27
C GLU A 422 -6.64 -14.65 46.11
N ASN A 423 -7.28 -15.58 46.81
CA ASN A 423 -8.76 -15.68 46.82
C ASN A 423 -9.42 -14.61 47.72
N THR A 424 -8.65 -13.90 48.53
CA THR A 424 -9.10 -12.90 49.51
C THR A 424 -8.08 -11.79 49.66
N SER A 425 -8.54 -10.63 50.15
CA SER A 425 -7.83 -9.38 50.50
C SER A 425 -6.28 -9.42 50.54
N PRO A 426 -5.58 -8.36 50.09
CA PRO A 426 -4.12 -8.35 49.92
C PRO A 426 -3.37 -8.62 51.24
N GLU A 427 -2.94 -9.87 51.44
CA GLU A 427 -2.23 -10.29 52.66
C GLU A 427 -0.85 -10.90 52.35
N LYS A 428 -0.49 -11.24 51.10
CA LYS A 428 0.88 -11.70 50.77
C LYS A 428 1.75 -10.64 50.08
N PRO A 429 3.04 -10.54 50.45
CA PRO A 429 4.00 -9.60 49.83
C PRO A 429 4.40 -9.90 48.37
N ASN A 430 4.09 -11.09 47.83
CA ASN A 430 4.61 -11.59 46.55
C ASN A 430 3.53 -12.01 45.52
N ALA A 431 2.26 -11.67 45.74
CA ALA A 431 1.20 -12.02 44.80
C ALA A 431 1.10 -11.00 43.64
N TYR A 432 0.71 -11.46 42.45
CA TYR A 432 0.36 -10.56 41.33
C TYR A 432 -0.86 -9.70 41.62
N GLY A 433 -1.74 -10.21 42.48
CA GLY A 433 -3.02 -9.60 42.78
C GLY A 433 -3.95 -10.51 43.57
N TRP A 434 -5.23 -10.19 43.57
CA TRP A 434 -6.27 -11.01 44.20
C TRP A 434 -7.59 -10.97 43.42
N VAL A 435 -8.45 -11.93 43.70
CA VAL A 435 -9.81 -12.01 43.15
C VAL A 435 -10.79 -11.36 44.12
N GLN A 436 -11.65 -10.49 43.63
CA GLN A 436 -12.63 -9.77 44.44
C GLN A 436 -14.01 -9.77 43.78
N HIS A 437 -15.02 -10.17 44.55
CA HIS A 437 -16.41 -10.02 44.13
C HIS A 437 -16.96 -8.69 44.62
N ILE A 438 -17.45 -7.85 43.70
CA ILE A 438 -18.07 -6.56 44.02
C ILE A 438 -19.43 -6.49 43.34
N LYS A 439 -20.51 -6.42 44.13
CA LYS A 439 -21.90 -6.35 43.63
C LYS A 439 -22.26 -7.45 42.61
N GLY A 440 -21.77 -8.67 42.84
CA GLY A 440 -22.05 -9.82 41.96
C GLY A 440 -21.15 -9.94 40.73
N VAL A 441 -20.22 -8.99 40.52
CA VAL A 441 -19.21 -9.06 39.46
C VAL A 441 -17.88 -9.54 40.04
N GLN A 442 -17.26 -10.52 39.37
CA GLN A 442 -15.92 -11.00 39.71
C GLN A 442 -14.87 -10.11 39.05
N TYR A 443 -14.00 -9.52 39.86
CA TYR A 443 -12.86 -8.75 39.40
C TYR A 443 -11.57 -9.44 39.76
N VAL A 444 -10.61 -9.44 38.84
CA VAL A 444 -9.20 -9.71 39.15
C VAL A 444 -8.51 -8.36 39.36
N MET A 445 -7.97 -8.17 40.56
CA MET A 445 -7.28 -6.96 41.00
C MET A 445 -5.78 -7.18 40.89
N ILE A 446 -5.15 -6.60 39.88
CA ILE A 446 -3.71 -6.73 39.62
C ILE A 446 -3.01 -5.47 40.13
N TYR A 447 -1.96 -5.62 40.92
CA TYR A 447 -1.16 -4.46 41.36
C TYR A 447 -0.60 -3.69 40.16
N GLN A 448 -0.55 -2.35 40.25
CA GLN A 448 -0.14 -1.52 39.12
C GLN A 448 1.23 -1.93 38.51
N PRO A 449 2.33 -2.06 39.26
CA PRO A 449 3.63 -2.44 38.67
C PRO A 449 3.58 -3.80 37.95
N GLN A 450 2.82 -4.74 38.48
CA GLN A 450 2.65 -6.09 37.98
C GLN A 450 1.79 -6.09 36.72
N PHE A 451 0.77 -5.24 36.66
CA PHE A 451 -0.01 -5.03 35.45
C PHE A 451 0.85 -4.41 34.34
N ASP A 452 1.70 -3.43 34.67
CA ASP A 452 2.59 -2.80 33.70
C ASP A 452 3.60 -3.83 33.15
N SER A 453 4.21 -4.64 34.01
CA SER A 453 5.09 -5.75 33.58
C SER A 453 4.36 -6.83 32.78
N LEU A 454 3.12 -7.16 33.13
CA LEU A 454 2.28 -8.10 32.38
C LEU A 454 2.03 -7.61 30.94
N LEU A 455 1.73 -6.32 30.77
CA LEU A 455 1.52 -5.76 29.43
C LEU A 455 2.79 -5.82 28.59
N GLU A 456 3.97 -5.58 29.18
CA GLU A 456 5.26 -5.73 28.49
C GLU A 456 5.53 -7.19 28.11
N GLU A 457 5.28 -8.15 29.01
CA GLU A 457 5.44 -9.59 28.76
C GLU A 457 4.55 -10.06 27.61
N LEU A 458 3.30 -9.59 27.56
CA LEU A 458 2.34 -9.92 26.53
C LEU A 458 2.48 -9.05 25.25
N ASN A 459 3.47 -8.15 25.20
CA ASN A 459 3.70 -7.21 24.10
C ASN A 459 2.46 -6.36 23.75
N LEU A 460 1.66 -6.03 24.77
CA LEU A 460 0.43 -5.24 24.63
C LEU A 460 0.71 -3.72 24.71
N PRO A 461 -0.23 -2.87 24.27
CA PRO A 461 -0.15 -1.42 24.50
C PRO A 461 -0.02 -1.08 26.00
N ASP A 462 0.46 0.12 26.28
CA ASP A 462 0.62 0.58 27.68
C ASP A 462 -0.69 0.60 28.47
N ALA A 463 -0.59 0.63 29.79
CA ALA A 463 -1.74 0.59 30.67
C ALA A 463 -2.70 1.77 30.48
N THR A 464 -2.21 2.94 30.05
CA THR A 464 -3.09 4.08 29.76
C THR A 464 -4.01 3.74 28.61
N THR A 465 -3.46 3.16 27.54
CA THR A 465 -4.19 2.76 26.34
C THR A 465 -5.16 1.62 26.65
N VAL A 466 -4.69 0.55 27.29
CA VAL A 466 -5.50 -0.64 27.61
C VAL A 466 -6.63 -0.32 28.59
N LEU A 467 -6.34 0.37 29.69
CA LEU A 467 -7.37 0.69 30.70
C LEU A 467 -8.37 1.73 30.19
N THR A 468 -7.96 2.64 29.29
CA THR A 468 -8.91 3.54 28.61
C THR A 468 -9.86 2.75 27.71
N ALA A 469 -9.32 1.79 26.94
CA ALA A 469 -10.12 0.92 26.10
C ALA A 469 -11.11 0.10 26.95
N PHE A 470 -10.64 -0.57 28.01
CA PHE A 470 -11.50 -1.34 28.93
C PHE A 470 -12.56 -0.48 29.60
N LYS A 471 -12.22 0.74 30.02
CA LYS A 471 -13.17 1.69 30.61
C LYS A 471 -14.32 2.01 29.65
N ASN A 472 -14.03 2.24 28.38
CA ASN A 472 -15.03 2.61 27.38
C ASN A 472 -16.04 1.49 27.11
N VAL A 473 -15.62 0.23 27.22
CA VAL A 473 -16.48 -0.96 27.03
C VAL A 473 -16.95 -1.60 28.34
N GLY A 474 -16.57 -1.02 29.48
CA GLY A 474 -16.94 -1.49 30.81
C GLY A 474 -16.29 -2.82 31.22
N MET A 475 -15.12 -3.16 30.69
CA MET A 475 -14.31 -4.34 31.05
C MET A 475 -13.39 -4.09 32.27
N SER A 476 -13.35 -2.87 32.78
CA SER A 476 -12.61 -2.54 34.00
C SER A 476 -13.44 -1.72 34.98
N LYS A 477 -13.11 -1.86 36.26
CA LYS A 477 -13.59 -0.95 37.30
C LYS A 477 -12.61 0.22 37.43
N TYR A 478 -13.15 1.42 37.51
CA TYR A 478 -12.36 2.65 37.57
C TYR A 478 -12.98 3.68 38.53
N GLU A 479 -12.21 4.72 38.90
CA GLU A 479 -12.72 5.92 39.58
C GLU A 479 -12.91 7.04 38.55
N SER A 480 -13.86 7.95 38.75
CA SER A 480 -14.35 8.92 37.75
C SER A 480 -13.25 9.65 36.96
N GLN A 481 -12.09 9.93 37.58
CA GLN A 481 -10.94 10.62 36.97
C GLN A 481 -9.65 9.78 36.89
N ARG A 482 -9.72 8.46 37.07
CA ARG A 482 -8.55 7.58 37.04
C ARG A 482 -8.80 6.35 36.18
N LEU A 483 -7.73 5.78 35.66
CA LEU A 483 -7.75 4.51 34.93
C LEU A 483 -7.58 3.32 35.88
N TYR A 484 -6.69 3.44 36.87
CA TYR A 484 -6.56 2.45 37.94
C TYR A 484 -7.62 2.66 39.04
N PHE A 485 -8.01 1.54 39.65
CA PHE A 485 -8.90 1.50 40.80
C PHE A 485 -8.10 1.57 42.11
N ARG A 486 -8.65 2.24 43.12
CA ARG A 486 -8.06 2.25 44.48
C ARG A 486 -8.87 1.36 45.40
N TYR A 487 -8.23 0.34 45.94
CA TYR A 487 -8.88 -0.61 46.83
C TYR A 487 -8.52 -0.36 48.30
N GLY A 488 -9.53 -0.46 49.17
CA GLY A 488 -9.40 -0.42 50.63
C GLY A 488 -9.01 0.93 51.23
N ALA A 489 -8.93 0.98 52.56
CA ALA A 489 -8.56 2.18 53.31
C ALA A 489 -7.13 2.67 52.99
N SER A 490 -6.23 1.74 52.67
CA SER A 490 -4.84 2.00 52.30
C SER A 490 -4.67 2.50 50.85
N LYS A 491 -5.76 2.58 50.06
CA LYS A 491 -5.77 3.09 48.67
C LYS A 491 -4.76 2.41 47.75
N ILE A 492 -4.70 1.08 47.80
CA ILE A 492 -3.84 0.27 46.93
C ILE A 492 -4.28 0.48 45.48
N ILE A 493 -3.33 0.78 44.59
CA ILE A 493 -3.62 1.08 43.18
C ILE A 493 -3.54 -0.22 42.37
N VAL A 494 -4.64 -0.56 41.70
CA VAL A 494 -4.79 -1.80 40.96
C VAL A 494 -5.50 -1.61 39.61
N ALA A 495 -5.14 -2.44 38.64
CA ALA A 495 -5.97 -2.68 37.47
C ALA A 495 -7.06 -3.68 37.89
N ALA A 496 -8.32 -3.27 37.78
CA ALA A 496 -9.47 -4.07 38.20
C ALA A 496 -10.21 -4.59 36.97
N ILE A 497 -9.90 -5.82 36.55
CA ILE A 497 -10.41 -6.43 35.32
C ILE A 497 -11.68 -7.22 35.61
N ASP A 498 -12.76 -6.92 34.91
CA ASP A 498 -14.05 -7.60 35.04
C ASP A 498 -14.00 -8.95 34.31
N MET A 499 -14.07 -10.06 35.05
CA MET A 499 -14.01 -11.42 34.49
C MET A 499 -15.36 -11.96 34.00
N THR A 500 -16.43 -11.17 34.12
CA THR A 500 -17.79 -11.58 33.71
C THR A 500 -18.17 -11.12 32.31
N LYS A 501 -17.23 -10.45 31.60
CA LYS A 501 -17.43 -9.96 30.25
C LYS A 501 -17.05 -11.03 29.24
N GLU A 502 -17.92 -11.25 28.26
CA GLU A 502 -17.56 -11.98 27.05
C GLU A 502 -17.09 -10.99 25.98
N VAL A 503 -16.10 -11.41 25.19
CA VAL A 503 -15.71 -10.71 23.97
C VAL A 503 -16.88 -10.81 23.00
N LYS A 504 -17.67 -9.72 22.89
CA LYS A 504 -18.75 -9.66 21.90
C LYS A 504 -18.16 -9.36 20.53
N SER A 505 -18.60 -10.09 19.50
CA SER A 505 -18.32 -9.73 18.11
C SER A 505 -18.83 -8.31 17.84
N ILE A 506 -18.07 -7.54 17.07
CA ILE A 506 -18.50 -6.24 16.59
C ILE A 506 -19.77 -6.49 15.77
N GLY A 507 -20.87 -5.88 16.18
CA GLY A 507 -22.21 -6.08 15.60
C GLY A 507 -22.29 -5.55 14.17
#